data_AF-A0A9D1DID8-F1
#
_entry.id   AF-A0A9D1DID8-F1
#
_cell.length_a   1.000
_cell.length_b   1.000
_cell.length_c   1.000
_cell.angle_alpha   90.00
_cell.angle_beta   90.00
_cell.angle_gamma   90.00
#
_symmetry.space_group_name_H-M   'P 1'
#
loop_
_entity.id
_entity.type
_entity.pdbx_description
1 polymer ?
#
loop_
_entity_poly.entity_id
_entity_poly.type
_entity_poly.pdbx_seq_one_letter_code
_entity_poly.pdbx_strand_id
1 'polypeptide(L)'
;MPQNQERPPEKREDFRRASEANRVFGIRLIASAFVLYLLWGVIQGYIEGGPEAPSLTLLIVSIVLLGGGAIAVAITAYRTWKKAKAAAQMTQEEIDQVEALRAQDQAPSDSDEA
;
A
#
# COMPACT_ATOMS: atom_id res chain seq x y z
N MET A 1 6.23 13.36 34.63
CA MET A 1 6.57 14.00 33.34
C MET A 1 6.91 12.89 32.37
N PRO A 2 6.13 12.63 31.31
CA PRO A 2 6.43 11.53 30.40
C PRO A 2 7.66 11.92 29.57
N GLN A 3 8.68 11.06 29.59
CA GLN A 3 9.89 11.22 28.81
C GLN A 3 9.51 11.27 27.33
N ASN A 4 9.78 12.41 26.70
CA ASN A 4 9.66 12.61 25.28
C ASN A 4 10.78 11.79 24.63
N GLN A 5 10.52 10.52 24.36
CA GLN A 5 11.45 9.61 23.71
C GLN A 5 11.61 10.07 22.26
N GLU A 6 12.61 10.92 22.03
CA GLU A 6 13.00 11.40 20.72
C GLU A 6 13.41 10.20 19.88
N ARG A 7 12.45 9.66 19.12
CA ARG A 7 12.74 8.64 18.11
C ARG A 7 13.85 9.17 17.19
N PRO A 8 14.90 8.38 16.93
CA PRO A 8 16.04 8.83 16.14
C PRO A 8 15.57 9.37 14.78
N PRO A 9 16.22 10.43 14.26
CA PRO A 9 15.78 11.14 13.06
C PRO A 9 15.59 10.20 11.86
N GLU A 10 16.42 9.17 11.77
CA GLU A 10 16.41 8.14 10.73
C GLU A 10 15.08 7.36 10.67
N LYS A 11 14.58 6.89 11.83
CA LYS A 11 13.27 6.21 11.90
C LYS A 11 12.13 7.10 11.41
N ARG A 12 12.18 8.42 11.65
CA ARG A 12 11.10 9.34 11.21
C ARG A 12 11.04 9.48 9.70
N GLU A 13 12.18 9.45 9.02
CA GLU A 13 12.24 9.54 7.56
C GLU A 13 11.75 8.27 6.88
N ASP A 14 12.07 7.10 7.42
CA ASP A 14 11.57 5.82 6.92
C ASP A 14 10.05 5.67 7.09
N PHE A 15 9.51 6.09 8.25
CA PHE A 15 8.05 6.14 8.43
C PHE A 15 7.38 7.14 7.48
N ARG A 16 8.04 8.26 7.16
CA ARG A 16 7.50 9.25 6.21
C ARG A 16 7.51 8.70 4.78
N ARG A 17 8.60 8.05 4.35
CA ARG A 17 8.69 7.39 3.04
C ARG A 17 7.72 6.22 2.91
N ALA A 18 7.59 5.39 3.95
CA ALA A 18 6.63 4.29 3.99
C ALA A 18 5.18 4.81 3.96
N SER A 19 4.89 5.89 4.70
CA SER A 19 3.58 6.56 4.69
C SER A 19 3.25 7.13 3.31
N GLU A 20 4.19 7.82 2.66
CA GLU A 20 4.02 8.36 1.30
C GLU A 20 3.78 7.24 0.27
N ALA A 21 4.56 6.15 0.33
CA ALA A 21 4.38 4.99 -0.54
C ALA A 21 2.99 4.34 -0.35
N ASN A 22 2.53 4.22 0.89
CA ASN A 22 1.21 3.66 1.21
C ASN A 22 0.07 4.60 0.80
N ARG A 23 0.29 5.93 0.87
CA ARG A 23 -0.67 6.95 0.43
C ARG A 23 -0.81 6.94 -1.09
N VAL A 24 0.29 6.86 -1.82
CA VAL A 24 0.29 6.77 -3.29
C VAL A 24 -0.37 5.46 -3.75
N PHE A 25 -0.13 4.35 -3.06
CA PHE A 25 -0.83 3.10 -3.30
C PHE A 25 -2.35 3.24 -3.08
N GLY A 26 -2.78 3.81 -1.96
CA GLY A 26 -4.19 4.05 -1.67
C GLY A 26 -4.88 4.95 -2.69
N ILE A 27 -4.23 6.06 -3.09
CA ILE A 27 -4.76 6.97 -4.12
C ILE A 27 -4.92 6.26 -5.46
N ARG A 28 -3.93 5.47 -5.89
CA ARG A 28 -4.01 4.70 -7.15
C ARG A 28 -5.12 3.66 -7.13
N LEU A 29 -5.37 3.04 -5.98
CA LEU A 29 -6.41 2.04 -5.80
C LEU A 29 -7.81 2.67 -5.85
N ILE A 30 -7.99 3.81 -5.17
CA ILE A 30 -9.24 4.59 -5.22
C ILE A 30 -9.49 5.12 -6.64
N ALA A 31 -8.46 5.64 -7.31
CA ALA A 31 -8.57 6.08 -8.70
C ALA A 31 -8.98 4.93 -9.63
N SER A 32 -8.41 3.74 -9.45
CA SER A 32 -8.77 2.56 -10.24
C SER A 32 -10.23 2.14 -10.01
N ALA A 33 -10.69 2.17 -8.76
CA ALA A 33 -12.09 1.90 -8.41
C ALA A 33 -13.05 2.93 -9.04
N PHE A 34 -12.67 4.22 -9.02
CA PHE A 34 -13.45 5.27 -9.65
C PHE A 34 -13.52 5.11 -11.18
N VAL A 35 -12.42 4.71 -11.82
CA VAL A 35 -12.40 4.40 -13.26
C VAL A 35 -13.32 3.23 -13.60
N LEU A 36 -13.35 2.18 -12.77
CA LEU A 36 -14.28 1.06 -12.95
C LEU A 36 -15.74 1.49 -12.75
N TYR A 37 -16.00 2.41 -11.83
CA TYR A 37 -17.33 2.99 -11.64
C TYR A 37 -17.80 3.77 -12.88
N LEU A 38 -16.91 4.57 -13.49
CA LEU A 38 -17.22 5.25 -14.75
C LEU A 38 -17.48 4.26 -15.89
N LEU A 39 -16.67 3.19 -15.98
CA LEU A 39 -16.87 2.13 -16.96
C LEU A 39 -18.24 1.44 -16.78
N TRP A 40 -18.65 1.20 -15.54
CA TRP A 40 -19.99 0.67 -15.24
C TRP A 40 -21.09 1.61 -15.74
N GLY A 41 -20.93 2.92 -15.59
CA GLY A 41 -21.85 3.92 -16.14
C GLY A 41 -21.96 3.86 -17.67
N VAL A 42 -20.84 3.67 -18.38
CA VAL A 42 -20.84 3.51 -19.84
C VAL A 42 -21.58 2.24 -20.27
N ILE A 43 -21.39 1.14 -19.54
CA ILE A 43 -22.10 -0.13 -19.80
C ILE A 43 -23.60 0.04 -19.58
N GLN A 44 -24.01 0.68 -18.48
CA GLN A 44 -25.43 0.95 -18.20
C GLN A 44 -26.05 1.84 -19.28
N GLY A 45 -25.38 2.93 -19.69
CA GLY A 45 -25.88 3.79 -20.76
C GLY A 45 -26.00 3.07 -22.12
N TYR A 46 -25.16 2.06 -22.38
CA TYR A 46 -25.33 1.19 -23.55
C TYR A 46 -26.54 0.26 -23.42
N ILE A 47 -26.77 -0.31 -22.23
CA ILE A 47 -27.88 -1.25 -21.97
C ILE A 47 -29.23 -0.54 -21.98
N GLU A 48 -29.33 0.65 -21.37
CA GLU A 48 -30.56 1.44 -21.34
C GLU A 48 -31.03 1.79 -22.76
N GLY A 49 -30.09 1.96 -23.67
CA GLY A 49 -30.38 2.28 -25.06
C GLY A 49 -31.00 3.68 -25.21
N GLY A 50 -30.96 4.21 -26.43
CA GLY A 50 -31.47 5.55 -26.71
C GLY A 50 -30.66 6.26 -27.79
N PRO A 51 -31.12 7.44 -28.23
CA PRO A 51 -30.42 8.24 -29.23
C PRO A 51 -29.04 8.72 -28.75
N GLU A 52 -28.82 8.78 -27.43
CA GLU A 52 -27.54 9.13 -26.82
C GLU A 52 -26.72 7.91 -26.36
N ALA A 53 -27.19 6.68 -26.65
CA ALA A 53 -26.49 5.49 -26.21
C ALA A 53 -25.08 5.40 -26.85
N PRO A 54 -24.06 5.02 -26.08
CA PRO A 54 -22.71 4.82 -26.62
C PRO A 54 -22.73 3.84 -27.78
N SER A 55 -21.92 4.07 -28.82
CA SER A 55 -21.77 3.07 -29.88
C SER A 55 -21.07 1.81 -29.36
N LEU A 56 -21.37 0.65 -29.96
CA LEU A 56 -20.73 -0.62 -29.59
C LEU A 56 -19.19 -0.51 -29.64
N THR A 57 -18.66 0.21 -30.62
CA THR A 57 -17.21 0.47 -30.74
C THR A 57 -16.69 1.27 -29.55
N LEU A 58 -17.39 2.34 -29.13
CA LEU A 58 -17.00 3.11 -27.96
C LEU A 58 -17.09 2.29 -26.67
N LEU A 59 -18.08 1.41 -26.54
CA LEU A 59 -18.18 0.49 -25.41
C LEU A 59 -16.97 -0.46 -25.35
N ILE A 60 -16.61 -1.09 -26.46
CA ILE A 60 -15.47 -2.02 -26.50
C ILE A 60 -14.16 -1.28 -26.18
N VAL A 61 -13.94 -0.11 -26.79
CA VAL A 61 -12.73 0.69 -26.56
C VAL A 61 -12.64 1.15 -25.11
N SER A 62 -13.75 1.58 -24.51
CA SER A 62 -13.80 1.99 -23.12
C SER A 62 -13.56 0.82 -22.16
N ILE A 63 -14.08 -0.38 -22.41
CA ILE A 63 -13.76 -1.58 -21.63
C ILE A 63 -12.27 -1.91 -21.69
N VAL A 64 -11.67 -1.88 -22.88
CA VAL A 64 -10.25 -2.20 -23.05
C VAL A 64 -9.36 -1.16 -22.36
N LEU A 65 -9.64 0.13 -22.55
CA LEU A 65 -8.82 1.21 -21.98
C LEU A 65 -9.04 1.37 -20.48
N LEU A 66 -10.28 1.52 -20.03
CA LEU A 66 -10.61 1.76 -18.62
C LEU A 66 -10.48 0.48 -17.80
N GLY A 67 -11.03 -0.63 -18.29
CA GLY A 67 -10.95 -1.92 -17.61
C GLY A 67 -9.52 -2.47 -17.62
N GLY A 68 -8.87 -2.52 -18.79
CA GLY A 68 -7.49 -2.96 -18.90
C GLY A 68 -6.51 -2.08 -18.12
N GLY A 69 -6.68 -0.75 -18.19
CA GLY A 69 -5.88 0.21 -17.44
C GLY A 69 -6.04 0.06 -15.92
N ALA A 70 -7.27 -0.07 -15.42
CA ALA A 70 -7.53 -0.26 -13.99
C ALA A 70 -6.92 -1.57 -13.47
N ILE A 71 -7.00 -2.66 -14.25
CA ILE A 71 -6.40 -3.95 -13.88
C ILE A 71 -4.87 -3.84 -13.83
N ALA A 72 -4.25 -3.21 -14.83
CA ALA A 72 -2.80 -3.02 -14.85
C ALA A 72 -2.30 -2.20 -13.64
N VAL A 73 -3.03 -1.14 -13.28
CA VAL A 73 -2.73 -0.33 -12.08
C VAL A 73 -2.92 -1.15 -10.81
N ALA A 74 -4.01 -1.90 -10.67
CA ALA A 74 -4.27 -2.75 -9.51
C ALA A 74 -3.19 -3.82 -9.32
N ILE A 75 -2.74 -4.48 -10.40
CA ILE A 75 -1.63 -5.46 -10.35
C ILE A 75 -0.34 -4.79 -9.90
N THR A 76 -0.01 -3.63 -10.48
CA THR A 76 1.22 -2.90 -10.15
C THR A 76 1.22 -2.46 -8.71
N ALA A 77 0.09 -1.91 -8.26
CA ALA A 77 -0.15 -1.54 -6.88
C ALA A 77 0.03 -2.76 -5.96
N TYR A 78 -0.62 -3.88 -6.25
CA TYR A 78 -0.53 -5.11 -5.45
C TYR A 78 0.92 -5.62 -5.35
N ARG A 79 1.68 -5.59 -6.45
CA ARG A 79 3.11 -5.97 -6.45
C ARG A 79 3.94 -5.02 -5.58
N THR A 80 3.70 -3.72 -5.63
CA THR A 80 4.40 -2.76 -4.76
C THR A 80 4.08 -2.97 -3.29
N TRP A 81 2.82 -3.23 -2.94
CA TRP A 81 2.42 -3.54 -1.58
C TRP A 81 3.03 -4.84 -1.07
N LYS A 82 3.04 -5.91 -1.90
CA LYS A 82 3.67 -7.19 -1.53
C LYS A 82 5.16 -7.04 -1.25
N LYS A 83 5.88 -6.26 -2.06
CA LYS A 83 7.31 -5.94 -1.83
C LYS A 83 7.51 -5.11 -0.56
N ALA A 84 6.68 -4.10 -0.34
CA ALA A 84 6.75 -3.26 0.86
C ALA A 84 6.46 -4.08 2.13
N LYS A 85 5.51 -5.02 2.07
CA LYS A 85 5.16 -5.89 3.19
C LYS A 85 6.28 -6.90 3.50
N ALA A 86 6.93 -7.45 2.48
CA ALA A 86 8.09 -8.33 2.66
C ALA A 86 9.29 -7.56 3.27
N ALA A 87 9.55 -6.33 2.81
CA ALA A 87 10.57 -5.48 3.40
C ALA A 87 10.26 -5.14 4.87
N ALA A 88 9.00 -4.82 5.19
CA ALA A 88 8.58 -4.51 6.54
C ALA A 88 8.71 -5.70 7.50
N GLN A 89 8.44 -6.94 7.04
CA GLN A 89 8.63 -8.14 7.86
C GLN A 89 10.11 -8.39 8.19
N MET A 90 10.98 -8.18 7.21
CA MET A 90 12.43 -8.35 7.40
C MET A 90 13.01 -7.33 8.40
N THR A 91 12.56 -6.08 8.33
CA THR A 91 12.94 -5.04 9.31
C THR A 91 12.39 -5.35 10.71
N GLN A 92 11.24 -6.00 10.80
CA GLN A 92 10.63 -6.34 12.08
C GLN A 92 11.34 -7.50 12.77
N GLU A 93 11.78 -8.52 12.03
CA GLU A 93 12.64 -9.59 12.56
C GLU A 93 14.00 -9.08 13.01
N GLU A 94 14.58 -8.09 12.32
CA GLU A 94 15.84 -7.47 12.72
C GLU A 94 15.67 -6.63 13.99
N ILE A 95 14.55 -5.91 14.13
CA ILE A 95 14.21 -5.16 15.34
C ILE A 95 13.95 -6.12 16.51
N ASP A 96 13.21 -7.21 16.30
CA ASP A 96 12.94 -8.21 17.35
C ASP A 96 14.22 -8.93 17.78
N GLN A 97 15.16 -9.20 16.86
CA GLN A 97 16.48 -9.75 17.21
C GLN A 97 17.34 -8.77 18.00
N VAL A 98 17.38 -7.49 17.60
CA VAL A 98 18.12 -6.46 18.35
C VAL A 98 17.48 -6.22 19.71
N GLU A 99 16.16 -6.27 19.83
CA GLU A 99 15.44 -6.16 21.10
C GLU A 99 15.65 -7.38 22.00
N ALA A 100 15.72 -8.59 21.43
CA ALA A 100 16.08 -9.81 22.15
C ALA A 100 17.55 -9.79 22.62
N LEU A 101 18.49 -9.32 21.80
CA LEU A 101 19.89 -9.12 22.23
C LEU A 101 19.99 -8.07 23.33
N ARG A 102 19.26 -6.96 23.22
CA ARG A 102 19.24 -5.90 24.25
C ARG A 102 18.62 -6.36 25.56
N ALA A 103 17.60 -7.22 25.50
CA ALA A 103 17.00 -7.86 26.68
C ALA A 103 17.95 -8.90 27.30
N GLN A 104 18.78 -9.56 26.50
CA GLN A 104 19.82 -10.47 26.98
C GLN A 104 20.99 -9.71 27.64
N ASP A 105 21.37 -8.55 27.10
CA ASP A 105 22.39 -7.66 27.66
C ASP A 105 21.92 -6.92 28.95
N GLN A 106 20.60 -6.85 29.17
CA GLN A 106 19.98 -6.35 30.40
C GLN A 106 19.61 -7.45 31.41
N ALA A 107 19.83 -8.73 31.09
CA ALA A 107 19.73 -9.78 32.09
C ALA A 107 20.90 -9.61 33.08
N PRO A 108 20.65 -9.59 34.41
CA PRO A 108 21.67 -9.23 35.36
C PRO A 108 22.79 -10.29 35.33
N SER A 109 24.00 -9.83 35.01
CA SER A 109 25.24 -10.51 35.38
C SER A 109 25.39 -10.40 36.90
N ASP A 110 24.57 -11.16 37.64
CA ASP A 110 24.83 -11.50 39.05
C ASP A 110 25.26 -12.97 39.11
N SER A 111 26.37 -13.23 38.42
CA SER A 111 27.32 -14.25 38.80
C SER A 111 28.67 -13.57 38.81
N ASP A 112 29.06 -13.06 39.98
CA ASP A 112 30.40 -13.20 40.58
C ASP A 112 30.62 -12.09 41.62
N GLU A 113 30.71 -12.46 42.90
CA GLU A 113 31.97 -12.42 43.67
C GLU A 113 31.72 -12.62 45.18
N ALA A 114 32.38 -13.68 45.69
CA ALA A 114 32.95 -13.85 47.04
C ALA A 114 32.03 -13.98 48.28
#